data_AF-A0A7W0LTW6-F1
#
_entry.id   AF-A0A7W0LTW6-F1
#
_cell.length_a   1.000
_cell.length_b   1.000
_cell.length_c   1.000
_cell.angle_alpha   90.00
_cell.angle_beta   90.00
_cell.angle_gamma   90.00
#
_symmetry.space_group_name_H-M   'P 1'
#
loop_
_entity.id
_entity.type
_entity.pdbx_description
1 polymer ?
#
loop_
_entity_poly.entity_id
_entity_poly.type
_entity_poly.pdbx_seq_one_letter_code
_entity_poly.pdbx_strand_id
1 'polypeptide(L)'
;MVARDWNFPFEGALHEVFPALHEAQNAWLSQIDSLGAPDRKTHELIRLVCTVILRNPPGVQRHAMLAREFGATWDEVVGSIMLTLPGFGLLPAVESLPHARTGFDRAPEPEVEAEADDEAGPGGG
;
A
#
# COMPACT_ATOMS: atom_id res chain seq x y z
N MET A 1 6.45 -18.81 20.71
CA MET A 1 5.28 -17.96 20.41
C MET A 1 5.60 -17.25 19.10
N VAL A 2 4.89 -17.58 18.02
CA VAL A 2 5.14 -17.00 16.69
C VAL A 2 4.71 -15.54 16.76
N ALA A 3 5.62 -14.60 16.48
CA ALA A 3 5.24 -13.20 16.33
C ALA A 3 4.20 -13.14 15.19
N ARG A 4 2.98 -12.72 15.50
CA ARG A 4 1.98 -12.46 14.46
C ARG A 4 2.55 -11.34 13.58
N ASP A 5 2.58 -11.56 12.27
CA ASP A 5 2.89 -10.50 11.29
C ASP A 5 1.76 -9.48 11.33
N TRP A 6 1.94 -8.44 12.14
CA TRP A 6 1.01 -7.34 12.24
C TRP A 6 1.15 -6.43 11.02
N ASN A 7 0.01 -5.96 10.51
CA ASN A 7 0.00 -5.07 9.36
C ASN A 7 0.58 -3.70 9.72
N PHE A 8 0.33 -3.21 10.94
CA PHE A 8 0.93 -2.00 11.46
C PHE A 8 1.67 -2.24 12.79
N PRO A 9 2.78 -1.51 13.07
CA PRO A 9 3.55 -1.68 14.31
C PRO A 9 2.76 -1.50 15.60
N PHE A 10 1.65 -0.75 15.56
CA PHE A 10 0.83 -0.46 16.73
C PHE A 10 -0.23 -1.54 17.03
N GLU A 11 -0.51 -2.46 16.12
CA GLU A 11 -1.56 -3.47 16.29
C GLU A 11 -1.28 -4.41 17.46
N GLY A 12 -0.02 -4.81 17.65
CA GLY A 12 0.38 -5.64 18.79
C GLY A 12 0.11 -4.96 20.13
N ALA A 13 0.48 -3.68 20.24
CA ALA A 13 0.23 -2.89 21.45
C ALA A 13 -1.27 -2.71 21.70
N LEU A 14 -2.05 -2.39 20.65
CA LEU A 14 -3.50 -2.24 20.78
C LEU A 14 -4.17 -3.55 21.18
N HIS A 15 -3.74 -4.68 20.62
CA HIS A 15 -4.29 -5.99 20.97
C HIS A 15 -4.02 -6.36 22.43
N GLU A 16 -2.83 -6.04 22.93
CA GLU A 16 -2.44 -6.33 24.31
C GLU A 16 -3.32 -5.59 25.31
N VAL A 17 -3.64 -4.32 25.05
CA VAL A 17 -4.43 -3.49 25.97
C VAL A 17 -5.95 -3.54 25.73
N PHE A 18 -6.39 -3.72 24.47
CA PHE A 18 -7.80 -3.70 24.06
C PHE A 18 -8.06 -4.70 22.91
N PRO A 19 -8.03 -6.02 23.16
CA PRO A 19 -8.11 -7.03 22.11
C PRO A 19 -9.40 -6.96 21.29
N ALA A 20 -10.54 -6.75 21.94
CA ALA A 20 -11.83 -6.61 21.25
C ALA A 20 -11.91 -5.36 20.36
N LEU A 21 -11.27 -4.25 20.78
CA LEU A 21 -11.19 -3.04 19.95
C LEU A 21 -10.32 -3.27 18.72
N HIS A 22 -9.18 -3.94 18.89
CA HIS A 22 -8.31 -4.30 17.77
C HIS A 22 -9.03 -5.20 16.75
N GLU A 23 -9.74 -6.23 17.21
CA GLU A 23 -10.51 -7.12 16.33
C GLU A 23 -11.60 -6.37 15.58
N ALA A 24 -12.33 -5.47 16.26
CA ALA A 24 -13.34 -4.63 15.61
C ALA A 24 -12.73 -3.67 14.58
N GLN A 25 -11.57 -3.08 14.86
CA GLN A 25 -10.85 -2.23 13.93
C GLN A 25 -10.40 -3.01 12.68
N ASN A 26 -9.85 -4.21 12.85
CA ASN A 26 -9.43 -5.05 11.72
C ASN A 26 -10.62 -5.48 10.86
N ALA A 27 -11.74 -5.84 11.50
CA ALA A 27 -12.98 -6.13 10.78
C ALA A 27 -13.42 -4.91 9.94
N TRP A 28 -13.40 -3.70 10.52
CA TRP A 28 -13.74 -2.48 9.79
C TRP A 28 -12.78 -2.17 8.63
N LEU A 29 -11.47 -2.26 8.86
CA LEU A 29 -10.45 -2.02 7.81
C LEU A 29 -10.56 -3.02 6.65
N SER A 30 -10.84 -4.30 6.93
CA SER A 30 -11.01 -5.31 5.88
C SER A 30 -12.19 -5.02 4.94
N GLN A 31 -13.25 -4.36 5.44
CA GLN A 31 -14.35 -3.91 4.59
C GLN A 31 -13.91 -2.81 3.62
N ILE A 32 -13.04 -1.89 4.06
CA ILE A 32 -12.47 -0.86 3.19
C ILE A 32 -11.57 -1.49 2.12
N ASP A 33 -10.80 -2.51 2.50
CA ASP A 33 -9.94 -3.23 1.54
C ASP A 33 -10.72 -4.07 0.52
N SER A 34 -11.98 -4.42 0.82
CA SER A 34 -12.88 -5.13 -0.09
C SER A 34 -13.54 -4.24 -1.15
N LEU A 35 -13.29 -2.92 -1.14
CA LEU A 35 -13.86 -2.00 -2.13
C LEU A 35 -13.34 -2.36 -3.53
N GLY A 36 -14.25 -2.53 -4.50
CA GLY A 36 -13.90 -2.89 -5.87
C GLY A 36 -13.40 -1.73 -6.75
N ALA A 37 -13.46 -0.48 -6.25
CA ALA A 37 -13.01 0.69 -6.98
C ALA A 37 -12.50 1.81 -6.04
N PRO A 38 -11.47 2.59 -6.44
CA PRO A 38 -10.60 2.35 -7.60
C PRO A 38 -9.77 1.06 -7.42
N ASP A 39 -8.93 0.71 -8.40
CA ASP A 39 -8.08 -0.49 -8.30
C ASP A 39 -7.11 -0.43 -7.09
N ARG A 40 -6.52 -1.57 -6.74
CA ARG A 40 -5.70 -1.70 -5.54
C ARG A 40 -4.44 -0.84 -5.59
N LYS A 41 -3.80 -0.73 -6.75
CA LYS A 41 -2.68 0.20 -6.98
C LYS A 41 -3.08 1.63 -6.64
N THR A 42 -4.23 2.06 -7.13
CA THR A 42 -4.77 3.40 -6.91
C THR A 42 -5.15 3.63 -5.45
N HIS A 43 -5.71 2.64 -4.74
CA HIS A 43 -5.93 2.73 -3.30
C HIS A 43 -4.64 3.06 -2.54
N GLU A 44 -3.57 2.35 -2.84
CA GLU A 44 -2.30 2.52 -2.13
C GLU A 44 -1.62 3.84 -2.50
N LEU A 45 -1.72 4.32 -3.74
CA LEU A 45 -1.26 5.66 -4.11
C LEU A 45 -2.05 6.76 -3.40
N ILE A 46 -3.37 6.60 -3.24
CA ILE A 46 -4.19 7.55 -2.46
C ILE A 46 -3.79 7.53 -0.98
N ARG A 47 -3.61 6.35 -0.39
CA ARG A 47 -3.18 6.22 1.02
C ARG A 47 -1.79 6.79 1.22
N LEU A 48 -0.87 6.57 0.27
CA LEU A 48 0.46 7.17 0.26
C LEU A 48 0.37 8.70 0.37
N VAL A 49 -0.37 9.37 -0.52
CA VAL A 49 -0.43 10.84 -0.49
C VAL A 49 -1.10 11.37 0.79
N CYS A 50 -2.09 10.66 1.34
CA CYS A 50 -2.64 10.99 2.66
C CYS A 50 -1.55 10.93 3.76
N THR A 51 -0.68 9.93 3.74
CA THR A 51 0.42 9.84 4.71
C THR A 51 1.53 10.86 4.50
N VAL A 52 1.76 11.32 3.25
CA VAL A 52 2.62 12.47 2.94
C VAL A 52 2.06 13.74 3.57
N ILE A 53 0.77 14.02 3.35
CA ILE A 53 0.07 15.19 3.89
C ILE A 53 0.10 15.22 5.42
N LEU A 54 -0.08 14.05 6.04
CA LEU A 54 -0.03 13.89 7.50
C LEU A 54 1.39 13.87 8.07
N ARG A 55 2.43 13.97 7.23
CA ARG A 55 3.85 13.85 7.62
C ARG A 55 4.08 12.60 8.47
N ASN A 56 3.64 11.46 7.96
CA ASN A 56 3.70 10.16 8.62
C ASN A 56 4.70 9.22 7.92
N PRO A 57 6.01 9.28 8.25
CA PRO A 57 7.03 8.47 7.59
C PRO A 57 6.80 6.96 7.58
N PRO A 58 6.33 6.32 8.69
CA PRO A 58 5.97 4.91 8.66
C PRO A 58 4.85 4.59 7.67
N GLY A 59 3.84 5.46 7.60
CA GLY A 59 2.76 5.34 6.62
C GLY A 59 3.24 5.47 5.19
N VAL A 60 4.11 6.46 4.92
CA VAL A 60 4.72 6.67 3.60
C VAL A 60 5.52 5.43 3.16
N GLN A 61 6.32 4.85 4.06
CA GLN A 61 7.05 3.61 3.76
C GLN A 61 6.10 2.47 3.42
N ARG A 62 5.07 2.23 4.24
CA ARG A 62 4.14 1.12 4.03
C ARG A 62 3.37 1.25 2.73
N HIS A 63 2.81 2.42 2.44
CA HIS A 63 1.98 2.57 1.24
C HIS A 63 2.80 2.68 -0.05
N ALA A 64 4.06 3.12 0.01
CA ALA A 64 4.96 3.00 -1.14
C ALA A 64 5.35 1.54 -1.44
N MET A 65 5.54 0.73 -0.38
CA MET A 65 5.77 -0.72 -0.50
C MET A 65 4.55 -1.41 -1.13
N LEU A 66 3.37 -1.23 -0.53
CA LEU A 66 2.12 -1.84 -1.02
C LEU A 66 1.77 -1.37 -2.43
N ALA A 67 1.96 -0.09 -2.76
CA ALA A 67 1.73 0.39 -4.12
C ALA A 67 2.58 -0.37 -5.15
N ARG A 68 3.86 -0.65 -4.83
CA ARG A 68 4.74 -1.47 -5.70
C ARG A 68 4.29 -2.92 -5.78
N GLU A 69 3.84 -3.52 -4.67
CA GLU A 69 3.29 -4.89 -4.68
C GLU A 69 2.12 -5.01 -5.67
N PHE A 70 1.31 -3.95 -5.80
CA PHE A 70 0.22 -3.88 -6.78
C PHE A 70 0.63 -3.22 -8.12
N GLY A 71 1.92 -3.24 -8.46
CA GLY A 71 2.43 -2.88 -9.78
C GLY A 71 2.67 -1.39 -10.01
N ALA A 72 2.68 -0.54 -8.99
CA ALA A 72 3.11 0.84 -9.15
C ALA A 72 4.61 0.93 -9.47
N THR A 73 4.92 1.74 -10.48
CA THR A 73 6.29 2.15 -10.79
C THR A 73 6.79 3.22 -9.81
N TRP A 74 8.12 3.39 -9.76
CA TRP A 74 8.71 4.46 -8.96
C TRP A 74 8.26 5.86 -9.44
N ASP A 75 8.07 6.03 -10.75
CA ASP A 75 7.59 7.28 -11.32
C ASP A 75 6.14 7.58 -10.92
N GLU A 76 5.27 6.58 -10.83
CA GLU A 76 3.90 6.74 -10.30
C GLU A 76 3.92 7.15 -8.80
N VAL A 77 4.82 6.58 -8.01
CA VAL A 77 5.01 6.94 -6.59
C VAL A 77 5.47 8.39 -6.46
N VAL A 78 6.54 8.78 -7.15
CA VAL A 78 7.06 10.16 -7.12
C VAL A 78 6.03 11.14 -7.67
N GLY A 79 5.40 10.82 -8.80
CA GLY A 79 4.37 11.65 -9.41
C GLY A 79 3.20 11.90 -8.44
N SER A 80 2.72 10.86 -7.77
CA SER A 80 1.66 10.98 -6.75
C SER A 80 2.07 11.88 -5.58
N ILE A 81 3.30 11.73 -5.07
CA ILE A 81 3.83 12.60 -4.02
C ILE A 81 3.88 14.05 -4.50
N MET A 82 4.37 14.30 -5.71
CA MET A 82 4.49 15.66 -6.26
C MET A 82 3.12 16.31 -6.52
N LEU A 83 2.06 15.54 -6.78
CA LEU A 83 0.69 16.07 -6.90
C LEU A 83 0.17 16.69 -5.59
N THR A 84 0.82 16.45 -4.45
CA THR A 84 0.47 17.13 -3.19
C THR A 84 0.96 18.58 -3.13
N LEU A 85 1.95 18.96 -3.96
CA LEU A 85 2.60 20.28 -3.91
C LEU A 85 1.63 21.47 -4.00
N PRO A 86 0.65 21.51 -4.93
CA PRO A 86 -0.24 22.66 -5.07
C PRO A 86 -1.14 22.88 -3.86
N GLY A 87 -1.49 21.81 -3.13
CA GLY A 87 -2.38 21.87 -1.97
C GLY A 87 -1.66 22.02 -0.63
N PHE A 88 -0.44 21.48 -0.51
CA PHE A 88 0.23 21.28 0.78
C PHE A 88 1.67 21.81 0.85
N GLY A 89 2.16 22.40 -0.25
CA GLY A 89 3.48 23.01 -0.33
C GLY A 89 4.63 22.01 -0.49
N LEU A 90 5.85 22.54 -0.62
CA LEU A 90 7.05 21.77 -0.98
C LEU A 90 7.52 20.79 0.10
N LEU A 91 7.48 21.22 1.36
CA LEU A 91 8.19 20.54 2.43
C LEU A 91 7.69 19.11 2.71
N PRO A 92 6.37 18.83 2.85
CA PRO A 92 5.89 17.47 3.09
C PRO A 92 6.27 16.50 1.96
N ALA A 93 6.23 16.98 0.70
CA ALA A 93 6.59 16.17 -0.46
C ALA A 93 8.08 15.76 -0.42
N VAL A 94 9.00 16.72 -0.25
CA VAL A 94 10.44 16.45 -0.30
C VAL A 94 10.90 15.58 0.87
N GLU A 95 10.40 15.83 2.09
CA GLU A 95 10.75 15.02 3.25
C GLU A 95 10.26 13.56 3.14
N SER A 96 9.16 13.34 2.41
CA SER A 96 8.60 12.00 2.23
C SER A 96 9.40 11.11 1.28
N LEU A 97 10.15 11.68 0.33
CA LEU A 97 10.88 10.94 -0.70
C LEU A 97 11.82 9.83 -0.18
N PRO A 98 12.71 10.06 0.81
CA PRO A 98 13.56 9.00 1.33
C PRO A 98 12.77 7.87 2.01
N HIS A 99 11.63 8.19 2.63
CA HIS A 99 10.73 7.22 3.24
C HIS A 99 9.99 6.40 2.18
N ALA A 100 9.47 7.06 1.15
CA ALA A 100 8.82 6.40 0.03
C ALA A 100 9.80 5.45 -0.68
N ARG A 101 11.05 5.89 -0.88
CA ARG A 101 12.11 5.07 -1.47
C ARG A 101 12.39 3.82 -0.64
N THR A 102 12.54 4.00 0.67
CA THR A 102 12.77 2.89 1.61
C THR A 102 11.65 1.85 1.56
N GLY A 103 10.40 2.30 1.47
CA GLY A 103 9.23 1.42 1.32
C GLY A 103 9.22 0.70 -0.02
N PHE A 104 9.38 1.45 -1.10
CA PHE A 104 9.37 0.95 -2.46
C PHE A 104 10.43 -0.14 -2.67
N ASP A 105 11.67 0.08 -2.25
CA ASP A 105 12.76 -0.90 -2.41
C ASP A 105 12.56 -2.19 -1.59
N ARG A 106 11.72 -2.16 -0.54
CA ARG A 106 11.43 -3.32 0.32
C ARG A 106 10.27 -4.18 -0.17
N ALA A 107 9.51 -3.72 -1.16
CA ALA A 107 8.39 -4.52 -1.65
C ALA A 107 8.91 -5.85 -2.21
N PRO A 108 8.25 -6.97 -1.91
CA PRO A 108 8.49 -8.22 -2.61
C PRO A 108 8.29 -8.01 -4.13
N GLU A 109 8.99 -8.82 -4.93
CA GLU A 109 8.75 -8.86 -6.37
C GLU A 109 7.25 -9.13 -6.62
N PRO A 110 6.62 -8.44 -7.57
CA PRO A 110 5.21 -8.65 -7.85
C PRO A 110 4.96 -10.13 -8.15
N GLU A 111 3.96 -10.72 -7.52
CA GLU A 111 3.53 -12.07 -7.86
C GLU A 111 3.08 -12.05 -9.32
N VAL A 112 3.87 -12.66 -10.20
CA VAL A 112 3.48 -12.86 -11.59
C VAL A 112 2.32 -13.86 -11.53
N GLU A 113 1.09 -13.39 -11.73
CA GLU A 113 -0.03 -14.28 -11.98
C GLU A 113 0.40 -15.17 -13.15
N ALA A 114 0.57 -16.47 -12.88
CA ALA A 114 0.89 -17.43 -13.91
C ALA A 114 -0.19 -17.28 -15.00
N GLU A 115 0.22 -16.81 -16.17
CA GLU A 115 -0.63 -16.83 -17.35
C GLU A 115 -1.19 -18.24 -17.44
N ALA A 116 -2.52 -18.36 -17.36
CA ALA A 116 -3.18 -19.60 -17.72
C ALA A 116 -2.83 -19.83 -19.19
N ASP A 117 -1.86 -20.71 -19.43
CA ASP A 117 -1.60 -21.31 -20.73
C ASP A 117 -2.92 -21.93 -21.21
N ASP A 118 -3.63 -21.17 -22.03
CA ASP A 118 -4.69 -21.71 -22.88
C ASP A 118 -4.45 -21.19 -24.30
N GLU A 119 -3.25 -21.50 -24.84
CA GLU A 119 -3.03 -21.52 -26.27
C GLU A 119 -3.79 -22.70 -26.90
N ALA A 120 -5.00 -22.35 -27.35
CA ALA A 120 -5.64 -22.74 -28.60
C ALA A 120 -5.11 -23.96 -29.39
N GLY A 121 -6.00 -24.92 -29.62
CA GLY A 121 -6.01 -25.72 -30.85
C GLY A 121 -7.17 -25.30 -31.77
N PRO A 122 -6.92 -24.82 -33.00
CA PRO A 122 -7.96 -24.53 -33.97
C PRO A 122 -8.36 -25.77 -34.78
N GLY A 123 -9.67 -26.03 -34.87
CA GLY A 123 -10.36 -26.60 -36.05
C GLY A 123 -10.12 -28.06 -36.47
N GLY A 124 -11.23 -28.76 -36.81
CA GLY A 124 -11.23 -29.74 -37.89
C GLY A 124 -12.18 -30.93 -37.72
N GLY A 125 -13.24 -30.99 -38.55
CA GLY A 125 -13.94 -32.22 -38.95
C GLY A 125 -15.33 -32.43 -38.40
#